data_AF-A0A2N6K303-F1
#
_entry.id   AF-A0A2N6K303-F1
#
_cell.length_a   1.000
_cell.length_b   1.000
_cell.length_c   1.000
_cell.angle_alpha   90.00
_cell.angle_beta   90.00
_cell.angle_gamma   90.00
#
_symmetry.space_group_name_H-M   'P 1'
#
loop_
_entity.id
_entity.type
_entity.pdbx_description
1 polymer ?
#
loop_
_entity_poly.entity_id
_entity_poly.type
_entity_poly.pdbx_seq_one_letter_code
_entity_poly.pdbx_strand_id
1 'polypeptide(L)'
;MVQEIRTNEPQYVCVVAIEKVTGNQDEEIMTLGVSADDAKNQAMQLLADNYQCQEAQILELMQQAKIEPIGQWCVPKIREE
;
A
#
# COMPACT_ATOMS: atom_id res chain seq x y z
N MET A 1 27.51 -13.08 -5.01
CA MET A 1 26.18 -13.28 -5.63
C MET A 1 25.51 -11.92 -5.65
N VAL A 2 25.27 -11.33 -6.82
CA VAL A 2 24.59 -10.03 -6.95
C VAL A 2 23.11 -10.33 -7.19
N GLN A 3 22.22 -9.84 -6.34
CA GLN A 3 20.78 -9.98 -6.52
C GLN A 3 20.28 -8.90 -7.50
N GLU A 4 19.33 -9.24 -8.35
CA GLU A 4 18.68 -8.26 -9.25
C GLU A 4 17.41 -7.74 -8.61
N ILE A 5 17.19 -6.42 -8.72
CA ILE A 5 15.96 -5.78 -8.29
C ILE A 5 14.87 -6.21 -9.26
N ARG A 6 13.79 -6.79 -8.75
CA ARG A 6 12.63 -7.11 -9.57
C ARG A 6 11.93 -5.84 -10.04
N THR A 7 11.79 -5.70 -11.34
CA THR A 7 10.94 -4.69 -11.97
C THR A 7 9.46 -5.07 -11.79
N ASN A 8 8.58 -4.08 -11.59
CA ASN A 8 7.12 -4.26 -11.38
C ASN A 8 6.68 -4.97 -10.09
N GLU A 9 7.56 -5.12 -9.09
CA GLU A 9 7.13 -5.48 -7.74
C GLU A 9 6.75 -4.23 -6.94
N PRO A 10 5.93 -4.36 -5.89
CA PRO A 10 5.59 -3.23 -5.05
C PRO A 10 6.82 -2.56 -4.44
N GLN A 11 6.87 -1.24 -4.55
CA GLN A 11 7.96 -0.41 -4.03
C GLN A 11 7.47 0.55 -2.95
N TYR A 12 6.16 0.69 -2.81
CA TYR A 12 5.53 1.56 -1.84
C TYR A 12 4.46 0.80 -1.06
N VAL A 13 4.32 1.17 0.21
CA VAL A 13 3.19 0.82 1.04
C VAL A 13 2.42 2.08 1.39
N CYS A 14 1.09 2.03 1.30
CA CYS A 14 0.20 3.02 1.85
C CYS A 14 -0.45 2.45 3.11
N VAL A 15 -0.26 3.12 4.24
CA VAL A 15 -0.81 2.75 5.54
C VAL A 15 -1.88 3.76 5.91
N VAL A 16 -3.09 3.28 6.19
CA VAL A 16 -4.23 4.12 6.57
C VAL A 16 -4.82 3.61 7.86
N ALA A 17 -4.81 4.43 8.90
CA ALA A 17 -5.51 4.13 10.15
C ALA A 17 -7.03 4.20 9.90
N ILE A 18 -7.75 3.17 10.34
CA ILE A 18 -9.21 3.06 10.12
C ILE A 18 -10.00 3.11 11.44
N GLU A 19 -9.38 3.63 12.51
CA GLU A 19 -10.02 3.80 13.83
C GLU A 19 -11.36 4.56 13.75
N LYS A 20 -11.46 5.56 12.86
CA LYS A 20 -12.67 6.36 12.67
C LYS A 20 -13.82 5.56 12.03
N VAL A 21 -13.50 4.45 11.39
CA VAL A 21 -14.44 3.59 10.67
C VAL A 21 -14.84 2.40 11.53
N THR A 22 -13.87 1.72 12.14
CA THR A 22 -14.12 0.48 12.89
C THR A 22 -14.26 0.69 14.39
N GLY A 23 -13.87 1.87 14.91
CA GLY A 23 -13.84 2.15 16.35
C GLY A 23 -12.68 1.45 17.09
N ASN A 24 -11.78 0.80 16.37
CA ASN A 24 -10.62 0.12 16.92
C ASN A 24 -9.33 0.92 16.66
N GLN A 25 -8.67 1.35 17.72
CA GLN A 25 -7.48 2.24 17.64
C GLN A 25 -6.25 1.56 17.05
N ASP A 26 -6.19 0.23 17.12
CA ASP A 26 -5.04 -0.54 16.64
C ASP A 26 -5.21 -1.03 15.19
N GLU A 27 -6.31 -0.65 14.53
CA GLU A 27 -6.65 -1.18 13.21
C GLU A 27 -6.22 -0.24 12.07
N GLU A 28 -5.41 -0.78 11.17
CA GLU A 28 -4.88 -0.09 10.00
C GLU A 28 -5.02 -0.98 8.76
N ILE A 29 -5.19 -0.37 7.60
CA ILE A 29 -5.06 -1.04 6.31
C ILE A 29 -3.69 -0.72 5.70
N MET A 30 -3.11 -1.71 5.04
CA MET A 30 -1.85 -1.58 4.33
C MET A 30 -2.03 -2.07 2.89
N THR A 31 -1.79 -1.20 1.92
CA THR A 31 -1.82 -1.55 0.51
C THR A 31 -0.47 -1.35 -0.14
N LEU A 32 -0.15 -2.20 -1.10
CA LEU A 32 1.14 -2.20 -1.77
C LEU A 32 0.95 -1.76 -3.22
N GLY A 33 1.92 -1.00 -3.74
CA GLY A 33 1.89 -0.54 -5.12
C GLY A 33 3.28 -0.40 -5.72
N VAL A 34 3.36 -0.52 -7.05
CA VAL A 34 4.61 -0.30 -7.79
C VAL A 34 5.04 1.16 -7.77
N SER A 35 4.08 2.07 -7.52
CA SER A 35 4.28 3.49 -7.27
C SER A 35 3.48 3.95 -6.04
N ALA A 36 3.80 5.13 -5.53
CA ALA A 36 3.05 5.74 -4.43
C ALA A 36 1.56 5.94 -4.78
N ASP A 37 1.27 6.36 -6.01
CA ASP A 37 -0.11 6.59 -6.47
C ASP A 37 -0.87 5.27 -6.67
N ASP A 38 -0.18 4.22 -7.13
CA ASP A 38 -0.77 2.88 -7.21
C ASP A 38 -1.16 2.37 -5.81
N ALA A 39 -0.25 2.48 -4.82
CA ALA A 39 -0.55 2.09 -3.43
C ALA A 39 -1.74 2.88 -2.86
N LYS A 40 -1.82 4.19 -3.11
CA LYS A 40 -2.95 5.05 -2.72
C LYS A 40 -4.26 4.60 -3.36
N ASN A 41 -4.26 4.36 -4.67
CA ASN A 41 -5.47 3.95 -5.39
C ASN A 41 -5.98 2.61 -4.86
N GLN A 42 -5.08 1.67 -4.57
CA GLN A 42 -5.45 0.40 -3.92
C GLN A 42 -6.07 0.64 -2.54
N ALA A 43 -5.53 1.57 -1.73
CA ALA A 43 -6.10 1.89 -0.43
C ALA A 43 -7.51 2.49 -0.54
N MET A 44 -7.71 3.44 -1.47
CA MET A 44 -9.01 4.05 -1.72
C MET A 44 -10.06 3.03 -2.15
N GLN A 45 -9.70 2.12 -3.06
CA GLN A 45 -10.59 1.07 -3.53
C GLN A 45 -10.96 0.11 -2.38
N LEU A 46 -9.99 -0.27 -1.55
CA LEU A 46 -10.22 -1.15 -0.40
C LEU A 46 -11.15 -0.50 0.64
N LEU A 47 -10.98 0.80 0.91
CA LEU A 47 -11.87 1.57 1.80
C LEU A 47 -13.31 1.63 1.24
N ALA A 48 -13.46 1.83 -0.07
CA ALA A 48 -14.76 1.86 -0.71
C ALA A 48 -15.45 0.48 -0.69
N ASP A 49 -14.72 -0.59 -1.02
CA ASP A 49 -15.30 -1.92 -1.22
C ASP A 49 -15.54 -2.67 0.09
N ASN A 50 -14.56 -2.69 0.99
CA ASN A 50 -14.63 -3.52 2.20
C ASN A 50 -15.25 -2.77 3.38
N TYR A 51 -15.02 -1.46 3.47
CA TYR A 51 -15.48 -0.64 4.59
C TYR A 51 -16.64 0.29 4.20
N GLN A 52 -17.07 0.25 2.94
CA GLN A 52 -18.20 1.05 2.43
C GLN A 52 -18.04 2.55 2.70
N CYS A 53 -16.79 3.03 2.76
CA CYS A 53 -16.50 4.43 3.02
C CYS A 53 -16.98 5.29 1.84
N GLN A 54 -17.58 6.43 2.16
CA GLN A 54 -17.95 7.43 1.15
C GLN A 54 -16.72 8.21 0.69
N GLU A 55 -16.78 8.83 -0.49
CA GLU A 55 -15.66 9.59 -1.07
C GLU A 55 -15.09 10.64 -0.10
N ALA A 56 -15.95 11.40 0.60
CA ALA A 56 -15.51 12.37 1.60
C ALA A 56 -14.71 11.74 2.76
N GLN A 57 -15.13 10.56 3.23
CA GLN A 57 -14.45 9.82 4.30
C GLN A 57 -13.12 9.25 3.80
N ILE A 58 -13.10 8.72 2.58
CA ILE A 58 -11.87 8.23 1.94
C ILE A 58 -10.85 9.37 1.86
N LEU A 59 -11.25 10.55 1.40
CA LEU A 59 -10.35 11.71 1.32
C LEU A 59 -9.83 12.17 2.68
N GLU A 60 -10.65 12.10 3.73
CA GLU A 60 -10.23 12.42 5.10
C GLU A 60 -9.20 11.40 5.64
N LEU A 61 -9.44 10.11 5.41
CA LEU A 61 -8.53 9.03 5.81
C LEU A 61 -7.22 9.11 5.02
N MET A 62 -7.29 9.35 3.72
CA MET A 62 -6.13 9.45 2.84
C MET A 62 -5.26 10.69 3.12
N GLN A 63 -5.80 11.76 3.70
CA GLN A 63 -5.01 12.90 4.19
C GLN A 63 -4.10 12.54 5.38
N GLN A 64 -4.52 11.56 6.17
CA GLN A 64 -3.77 11.06 7.34
C GLN A 64 -2.93 9.82 7.00
N ALA A 65 -3.13 9.25 5.81
CA ALA A 65 -2.40 8.09 5.35
C ALA A 65 -0.90 8.38 5.20
N LYS A 66 -0.09 7.39 5.55
CA LYS A 66 1.36 7.42 5.35
C LYS A 66 1.72 6.61 4.13
N ILE A 67 2.68 7.10 3.36
CA ILE A 67 3.23 6.37 2.22
C ILE A 67 4.71 6.24 2.42
N GLU A 68 5.18 5.01 2.43
CA GLU A 68 6.56 4.69 2.73
C GLU A 68 7.13 3.82 1.61
N PRO A 69 8.39 4.07 1.20
CA PRO A 69 9.07 3.15 0.31
C PRO A 69 9.37 1.86 1.07
N ILE A 70 9.15 0.72 0.44
CA ILE A 70 9.51 -0.58 1.00
C ILE A 70 10.81 -1.09 0.39
N GLY A 71 11.46 -2.02 1.11
CA GLY A 71 12.68 -2.66 0.65
C GLY A 71 12.47 -3.33 -0.72
N GLN A 72 13.45 -3.17 -1.60
CA GLN A 72 13.37 -3.72 -2.95
C GLN A 72 13.33 -5.26 -2.92
N TRP A 73 12.44 -5.82 -3.71
CA TRP A 73 12.35 -7.26 -3.91
C TRP A 73 13.53 -7.73 -4.75
N CYS A 74 14.35 -8.57 -4.14
CA CYS A 74 15.52 -9.14 -4.79
C CYS A 74 15.23 -10.56 -5.30
N VAL A 75 15.71 -10.87 -6.51
CA VAL A 75 15.84 -12.25 -6.99
C VAL A 75 17.28 -12.70 -7.13
N PRO A 76 17.55 -14.01 -6.93
CA PRO A 76 18.80 -14.58 -7.37
C PRO A 76 18.95 -14.39 -8.88
N LYS A 77 20.12 -13.93 -9.33
CA LYS A 77 20.49 -13.95 -10.75
C LYS A 77 20.38 -15.38 -11.26
N ILE A 78 19.48 -15.61 -12.21
CA ILE A 78 19.47 -16.87 -12.97
C ILE A 78 20.74 -16.84 -13.82
N ARG A 79 21.64 -17.81 -13.63
CA ARG A 79 22.71 -18.05 -14.61
C ARG A 79 22.03 -18.64 -15.84
N GLU A 80 22.02 -17.90 -16.95
CA GLU A 80 21.82 -18.51 -18.25
C GLU A 80 23.05 -19.41 -18.50
N GLU A 81 22.83 -20.73 -18.59
CA GLU A 81 23.84 -21.71 -19.01
C GLU A 81 23.83 -21.87 -20.54
#